data_AF-A0A975J000-F1
#
_entry.id   AF-A0A975J000-F1
#
_cell.length_a   1.000
_cell.length_b   1.000
_cell.length_c   1.000
_cell.angle_alpha   90.00
_cell.angle_beta   90.00
_cell.angle_gamma   90.00
#
_symmetry.space_group_name_H-M   'P 1'
#
loop_
_entity.id
_entity.type
_entity.pdbx_description
1 polymer ?
#
loop_
_entity_poly.entity_id
_entity_poly.type
_entity_poly.pdbx_seq_one_letter_code
_entity_poly.pdbx_strand_id
1 'polypeptide(L)'
;MSDNSGTYMVVGGMILLVFGGIFLSVAADQRSSFLSANKAVNQDIRNNEELLTSLTPRLQRLKQLDATASPRLEQAAELEAIEGRLVDQQLQLDSLRTRSAALKTSLLSVGDSYEKYRTTYRKGIWDAAANEKMPELVLRNGRRYQDVTILRVTPVGLEISHSDGNARVSAADLDGKWQERFQWKDDERLEVLKREREALQQAANAPVPPVPSGNLAPAPAGSSNDLDRLQIEFNAWNAKVAALRAQRDEALSRSNGSSQSPPGTLETWAARATRLSGELDRAVQYCEQARRRLENAGRPQPVY
;
A
#
# COMPACT_ATOMS: atom_id res chain seq x y z
N MET A 1 51.24 -49.92 -140.47
CA MET A 1 51.31 -48.57 -139.87
C MET A 1 50.22 -47.76 -140.57
N SER A 2 49.13 -47.51 -139.86
CA SER A 2 47.94 -46.84 -140.38
C SER A 2 47.33 -46.05 -139.22
N ASP A 3 47.12 -44.77 -139.48
CA ASP A 3 46.78 -43.69 -138.55
C ASP A 3 45.40 -43.85 -137.91
N ASN A 4 45.34 -43.88 -136.58
CA ASN A 4 44.12 -43.72 -135.78
C ASN A 4 44.19 -42.49 -134.85
N SER A 5 45.01 -41.48 -135.18
CA SER A 5 45.24 -40.30 -134.32
C SER A 5 44.07 -39.29 -134.33
N GLY A 6 43.13 -39.36 -135.27
CA GLY A 6 42.06 -38.37 -135.44
C GLY A 6 40.85 -38.56 -134.52
N THR A 7 40.51 -39.79 -134.15
CA THR A 7 39.30 -40.10 -133.37
C THR A 7 39.45 -39.79 -131.88
N TYR A 8 40.66 -39.88 -131.32
CA TYR A 8 40.89 -39.60 -129.90
C TYR A 8 40.77 -38.10 -129.55
N MET A 9 41.04 -37.20 -130.50
CA MET A 9 40.95 -35.74 -130.24
C MET A 9 39.49 -35.26 -130.16
N VAL A 10 38.60 -35.83 -130.98
CA VAL A 10 37.17 -35.46 -131.00
C VAL A 10 36.46 -35.98 -129.75
N VAL A 11 36.76 -37.21 -129.31
CA VAL A 11 36.19 -37.77 -128.07
C VAL A 11 36.69 -37.03 -126.84
N GLY A 12 37.98 -36.65 -126.81
CA GLY A 12 38.56 -35.85 -125.73
C GLY A 12 37.90 -34.46 -125.58
N GLY A 13 37.63 -33.78 -126.70
CA GLY A 13 36.95 -32.48 -126.70
C GLY A 13 35.52 -32.53 -126.18
N MET A 14 34.77 -33.59 -126.51
CA MET A 14 33.38 -33.75 -126.09
C MET A 14 33.26 -34.06 -124.58
N ILE A 15 34.18 -34.86 -124.05
CA ILE A 15 34.25 -35.16 -122.60
C ILE A 15 34.52 -33.86 -121.82
N LEU A 16 35.45 -33.02 -122.27
CA LEU A 16 35.78 -31.75 -121.62
C LEU A 16 34.60 -30.76 -121.60
N LEU A 17 33.78 -30.74 -122.65
CA LEU A 17 32.58 -29.89 -122.72
C LEU A 17 31.47 -30.36 -121.78
N VAL A 18 31.25 -31.67 -121.67
CA VAL A 18 30.26 -32.24 -120.74
C VAL A 18 30.69 -32.00 -119.29
N PHE A 19 31.97 -32.21 -118.96
CA PHE A 19 32.47 -31.93 -117.61
C PHE A 19 32.44 -30.43 -117.27
N GLY A 20 32.75 -29.54 -118.22
CA GLY A 20 32.66 -28.09 -118.03
C GLY A 20 31.23 -27.60 -117.75
N GLY A 21 30.24 -28.16 -118.45
CA GLY A 21 28.82 -27.85 -118.24
C GLY A 21 28.32 -28.27 -116.85
N ILE A 22 28.71 -29.46 -116.39
CA ILE A 22 28.35 -29.96 -115.06
C ILE A 22 28.99 -29.09 -113.96
N PHE A 23 30.26 -28.69 -114.14
CA PHE A 23 30.96 -27.85 -113.16
C PHE A 23 30.34 -26.46 -113.01
N LEU A 24 29.92 -25.83 -114.12
CA LEU A 24 29.23 -24.54 -114.06
C LEU A 24 27.85 -24.63 -113.38
N SER A 25 27.13 -25.73 -113.58
CA SER A 25 25.81 -25.95 -112.97
C SER A 25 25.91 -26.11 -111.44
N VAL A 26 26.93 -26.81 -110.95
CA VAL A 26 27.15 -26.99 -109.50
C VAL A 26 27.61 -25.69 -108.83
N ALA A 27 28.45 -24.90 -109.51
CA ALA A 27 28.89 -23.59 -108.99
C ALA A 27 27.74 -22.57 -108.90
N ALA A 28 26.80 -22.60 -109.85
CA ALA A 28 25.62 -21.74 -109.81
C ALA A 28 24.64 -22.13 -108.68
N ASP A 29 24.50 -23.44 -108.40
CA ASP A 29 23.60 -23.96 -107.36
C ASP A 29 24.14 -23.75 -105.94
N GLN A 30 25.47 -23.75 -105.75
CA GLN A 30 26.06 -23.35 -104.47
C GLN A 30 25.86 -21.84 -104.21
N ARG A 31 25.94 -20.98 -105.24
CA ARG A 31 25.80 -19.53 -105.05
C ARG A 31 24.37 -19.09 -104.72
N SER A 32 23.35 -19.80 -105.23
CA SER A 32 21.94 -19.54 -104.91
C SER A 32 21.59 -19.96 -103.47
N SER A 33 22.16 -21.08 -102.98
CA SER A 33 21.97 -21.53 -101.59
C SER A 33 22.63 -20.63 -100.55
N PHE A 34 23.77 -20.00 -100.85
CA PHE A 34 24.37 -18.98 -99.97
C PHE A 34 23.55 -17.69 -99.90
N LEU A 35 22.90 -17.29 -101.00
CA LEU A 35 22.03 -16.11 -101.02
C LEU A 35 20.72 -16.35 -100.24
N SER A 36 20.14 -17.54 -100.33
CA SER A 36 18.96 -17.90 -99.53
C SER A 36 19.30 -18.10 -98.05
N ALA A 37 20.45 -18.69 -97.73
CA ALA A 37 20.96 -18.79 -96.36
C ALA A 37 21.18 -17.41 -95.74
N ASN A 38 21.78 -16.46 -96.45
CA ASN A 38 21.95 -15.09 -95.96
C ASN A 38 20.62 -14.36 -95.79
N LYS A 39 19.61 -14.62 -96.63
CA LYS A 39 18.28 -14.03 -96.46
C LYS A 39 17.56 -14.62 -95.24
N ALA A 40 17.66 -15.92 -95.00
CA ALA A 40 17.12 -16.56 -93.81
C ALA A 40 17.79 -16.03 -92.54
N VAL A 41 19.12 -15.92 -92.53
CA VAL A 41 19.89 -15.35 -91.42
C VAL A 41 19.50 -13.89 -91.17
N ASN A 42 19.37 -13.06 -92.20
CA ASN A 42 18.94 -11.66 -92.05
C ASN A 42 17.49 -11.55 -91.55
N GLN A 43 16.62 -12.48 -91.93
CA GLN A 43 15.24 -12.53 -91.45
C GLN A 43 15.17 -12.98 -89.99
N ASP A 44 15.99 -13.94 -89.59
CA ASP A 44 16.13 -14.35 -88.19
C ASP A 44 16.74 -13.23 -87.33
N ILE A 45 17.71 -12.48 -87.84
CA ILE A 45 18.25 -11.29 -87.16
C ILE A 45 17.13 -10.27 -86.92
N ARG A 46 16.31 -9.96 -87.92
CA ARG A 46 15.17 -9.03 -87.77
C ARG A 46 14.12 -9.54 -86.79
N ASN A 47 13.76 -10.82 -86.87
CA ASN A 47 12.81 -11.43 -85.95
C ASN A 47 13.35 -11.40 -84.51
N ASN A 48 14.65 -11.64 -84.32
CA ASN A 48 15.31 -11.57 -83.02
C ASN A 48 15.42 -10.13 -82.50
N GLU A 49 15.68 -9.15 -83.37
CA GLU A 49 15.63 -7.72 -83.02
C GLU A 49 14.23 -7.30 -82.57
N GLU A 50 13.18 -7.73 -83.27
CA GLU A 50 11.80 -7.47 -82.88
C GLU A 50 11.44 -8.13 -81.53
N LEU A 51 11.89 -9.38 -81.31
CA LEU A 51 11.73 -10.07 -80.04
C LEU A 51 12.44 -9.32 -78.91
N LEU A 52 13.69 -8.90 -79.09
CA LEU A 52 14.45 -8.13 -78.09
C LEU A 52 13.79 -6.78 -77.80
N THR A 53 13.28 -6.10 -78.84
CA THR A 53 12.55 -4.84 -78.71
C THR A 53 11.26 -5.04 -77.91
N SER A 54 10.57 -6.17 -78.08
CA SER A 54 9.34 -6.50 -77.33
C SER A 54 9.61 -6.96 -75.88
N LEU A 55 10.75 -7.59 -75.62
CA LEU A 55 11.12 -8.08 -74.30
C LEU A 55 11.67 -6.98 -73.38
N THR A 56 12.33 -5.97 -73.95
CA THR A 56 12.88 -4.82 -73.22
C THR A 56 11.83 -4.08 -72.34
N PRO A 57 10.64 -3.68 -72.84
CA PRO A 57 9.63 -3.02 -72.03
C PRO A 57 8.98 -3.95 -71.00
N ARG A 58 8.90 -5.26 -71.27
CA ARG A 58 8.46 -6.25 -70.27
C ARG A 58 9.46 -6.36 -69.13
N LEU A 59 10.75 -6.37 -69.43
CA LEU A 59 11.81 -6.38 -68.43
C LEU A 59 11.83 -5.08 -67.62
N GLN A 60 11.62 -3.92 -68.26
CA GLN A 60 11.49 -2.65 -67.55
C GLN A 60 10.26 -2.61 -66.64
N ARG A 61 9.11 -3.12 -67.10
CA ARG A 61 7.89 -3.22 -66.28
C ARG A 61 8.08 -4.17 -65.10
N LEU A 62 8.75 -5.31 -65.31
CA LEU A 62 9.09 -6.24 -64.23
C LEU A 62 10.07 -5.62 -63.23
N LYS A 63 11.11 -4.91 -63.71
CA LYS A 63 12.04 -4.17 -62.83
C LYS A 63 11.34 -3.06 -62.04
N GLN A 64 10.36 -2.37 -62.64
CA GLN A 64 9.56 -1.36 -61.93
C GLN A 64 8.67 -1.99 -60.86
N LEU A 65 8.06 -3.15 -61.13
CA LEU A 65 7.28 -3.89 -60.14
C LEU A 65 8.17 -4.41 -58.99
N ASP A 66 9.35 -4.93 -59.32
CA ASP A 66 10.35 -5.42 -58.36
C ASP A 66 10.91 -4.29 -57.47
N ALA A 67 11.13 -3.11 -58.06
CA ALA A 67 11.52 -1.90 -57.33
C ALA A 67 10.44 -1.39 -56.36
N THR A 68 9.16 -1.72 -56.60
CA THR A 68 8.05 -1.41 -55.67
C THR A 68 7.74 -2.54 -54.69
N ALA A 69 8.13 -3.78 -55.01
CA ALA A 69 7.95 -4.95 -54.13
C ALA A 69 9.04 -5.04 -53.07
N SER A 70 10.29 -4.71 -53.42
CA SER A 70 11.43 -4.69 -52.49
C SER A 70 11.22 -3.82 -51.24
N PRO A 71 10.77 -2.55 -51.32
CA PRO A 71 10.53 -1.74 -50.12
C PRO A 71 9.38 -2.27 -49.26
N ARG A 72 8.43 -3.03 -49.83
CA ARG A 72 7.35 -3.66 -49.06
C ARG A 72 7.84 -4.87 -48.27
N LEU A 73 8.78 -5.64 -48.82
CA LEU A 73 9.42 -6.75 -48.11
C LEU A 73 10.30 -6.24 -46.96
N GLU A 74 11.05 -5.16 -47.19
CA GLU A 74 11.83 -4.49 -46.14
C GLU A 74 10.92 -3.95 -45.03
N GLN A 75 9.82 -3.27 -45.38
CA GLN A 75 8.83 -2.80 -44.40
C GLN A 75 8.17 -3.95 -43.63
N ALA A 76 7.85 -5.07 -44.27
CA ALA A 76 7.29 -6.23 -43.59
C ALA A 76 8.29 -6.85 -42.60
N ALA A 77 9.58 -6.96 -42.97
CA ALA A 77 10.63 -7.44 -42.08
C ALA A 77 10.89 -6.47 -40.91
N GLU A 78 10.82 -5.16 -41.15
CA GLU A 78 10.91 -4.15 -40.09
C GLU A 78 9.73 -4.24 -39.12
N LEU A 79 8.50 -4.43 -39.63
CA LEU A 79 7.31 -4.63 -38.79
C LEU A 79 7.44 -5.89 -37.92
N GLU A 80 7.84 -7.02 -38.51
CA GLU A 80 8.07 -8.26 -37.76
C GLU A 80 9.15 -8.08 -36.67
N ALA A 81 10.24 -7.36 -36.99
CA ALA A 81 11.28 -7.05 -36.02
C ALA A 81 10.79 -6.13 -34.90
N ILE A 82 9.93 -5.16 -35.21
CA ILE A 82 9.30 -4.27 -34.22
C ILE A 82 8.33 -5.05 -33.34
N GLU A 83 7.50 -5.93 -33.92
CA GLU A 83 6.58 -6.79 -33.19
C GLU A 83 7.34 -7.71 -32.24
N GLY A 84 8.43 -8.34 -32.68
CA GLY A 84 9.30 -9.14 -31.82
C GLY A 84 9.86 -8.34 -30.64
N ARG A 85 10.39 -7.13 -30.90
CA ARG A 85 10.87 -6.23 -29.82
C ARG A 85 9.76 -5.82 -28.85
N LEU A 86 8.54 -5.61 -29.34
CA LEU A 86 7.39 -5.25 -28.50
C LEU A 86 7.04 -6.40 -27.55
N VAL A 87 7.01 -7.64 -28.05
CA VAL A 87 6.79 -8.83 -27.22
C VAL A 87 7.89 -8.98 -26.17
N ASP A 88 9.16 -8.82 -26.54
CA ASP A 88 10.29 -8.88 -25.60
C ASP A 88 10.20 -7.81 -24.51
N GLN A 89 9.87 -6.57 -24.88
CA GLN A 89 9.66 -5.48 -23.93
C GLN A 89 8.48 -5.74 -23.00
N GLN A 90 7.39 -6.32 -23.51
CA GLN A 90 6.23 -6.68 -22.69
C GLN A 90 6.59 -7.76 -21.66
N LEU A 91 7.35 -8.78 -22.05
CA LEU A 91 7.87 -9.80 -21.12
C LEU A 91 8.79 -9.19 -20.06
N GLN A 92 9.65 -8.25 -20.44
CA GLN A 92 10.50 -7.52 -19.49
C GLN A 92 9.67 -6.71 -18.50
N LEU A 93 8.65 -5.97 -18.96
CA LEU A 93 7.75 -5.19 -18.09
C LEU A 93 7.01 -6.09 -17.10
N ASP A 94 6.50 -7.22 -17.55
CA ASP A 94 5.79 -8.15 -16.67
C ASP A 94 6.73 -8.79 -15.65
N SER A 95 7.98 -9.11 -16.03
CA SER A 95 9.00 -9.58 -15.09
C SER A 95 9.35 -8.52 -14.02
N LEU A 96 9.45 -7.25 -14.41
CA LEU A 96 9.73 -6.14 -13.49
C LEU A 96 8.55 -5.88 -12.55
N ARG A 97 7.31 -5.98 -13.04
CA ARG A 97 6.11 -5.88 -12.21
C ARG A 97 6.07 -6.97 -11.15
N THR A 98 6.35 -8.21 -11.52
CA THR A 98 6.39 -9.33 -10.56
C THR A 98 7.50 -9.13 -9.52
N ARG A 99 8.70 -8.68 -9.92
CA ARG A 99 9.78 -8.36 -8.97
C ARG A 99 9.42 -7.21 -8.04
N SER A 100 8.79 -6.15 -8.56
CA SER A 100 8.31 -5.02 -7.75
C SER A 100 7.28 -5.45 -6.71
N ALA A 101 6.31 -6.29 -7.11
CA ALA A 101 5.33 -6.85 -6.18
C ALA A 101 6.01 -7.70 -5.09
N ALA A 102 6.94 -8.59 -5.46
CA ALA A 102 7.68 -9.42 -4.52
C ALA A 102 8.51 -8.58 -3.52
N LEU A 103 9.19 -7.54 -4.00
CA LEU A 103 9.95 -6.62 -3.14
C LEU A 103 9.05 -5.86 -2.15
N LYS A 104 7.87 -5.42 -2.58
CA LYS A 104 6.89 -4.78 -1.68
C LYS A 104 6.46 -5.73 -0.57
N THR A 105 6.13 -6.97 -0.91
CA THR A 105 5.77 -7.99 0.09
C THR A 105 6.95 -8.28 1.05
N SER A 106 8.17 -8.40 0.52
CA SER A 106 9.36 -8.58 1.35
C SER A 106 9.59 -7.40 2.29
N LEU A 107 9.42 -6.15 1.83
CA LEU A 107 9.58 -4.96 2.64
C LEU A 107 8.59 -4.95 3.81
N LEU A 108 7.33 -5.29 3.55
CA LEU A 108 6.30 -5.41 4.59
C LEU A 108 6.67 -6.49 5.61
N SER A 109 7.13 -7.66 5.18
CA SER A 109 7.56 -8.73 6.10
C SER A 109 8.78 -8.35 6.94
N VAL A 110 9.72 -7.60 6.37
CA VAL A 110 10.88 -7.08 7.11
C VAL A 110 10.42 -6.04 8.14
N GLY A 111 9.48 -5.16 7.77
CA GLY A 111 8.85 -4.24 8.72
C GLY A 111 8.19 -4.96 9.89
N ASP A 112 7.37 -5.97 9.61
CA ASP A 112 6.67 -6.75 10.63
C ASP A 112 7.63 -7.52 11.55
N SER A 113 8.66 -8.15 10.98
CA SER A 113 9.67 -8.87 11.76
C SER A 113 10.52 -7.94 12.63
N TYR A 114 10.87 -6.76 12.12
CA TYR A 114 11.57 -5.72 12.88
C TYR A 114 10.71 -5.22 14.05
N GLU A 115 9.42 -4.97 13.82
CA GLU A 115 8.51 -4.52 14.88
C GLU A 115 8.29 -5.58 15.97
N LYS A 116 8.20 -6.85 15.58
CA LYS A 116 8.17 -7.97 16.53
C LYS A 116 9.47 -8.06 17.33
N TYR A 117 10.62 -7.99 16.65
CA TYR A 117 11.93 -8.00 17.31
C TYR A 117 12.06 -6.86 18.32
N ARG A 118 11.74 -5.62 17.90
CA ARG A 118 11.79 -4.43 18.75
C ARG A 118 10.87 -4.55 19.95
N THR A 119 9.67 -5.10 19.79
CA THR A 119 8.73 -5.32 20.91
C THR A 119 9.26 -6.34 21.90
N THR A 120 9.82 -7.46 21.42
CA THR A 120 10.44 -8.47 22.28
C THR A 120 11.67 -7.92 23.00
N TYR A 121 12.52 -7.17 22.29
CA TYR A 121 13.69 -6.51 22.86
C TYR A 121 13.28 -5.51 23.95
N ARG A 122 12.32 -4.62 23.67
CA ARG A 122 11.78 -3.66 24.65
C ARG A 122 11.28 -4.37 25.90
N LYS A 123 10.48 -5.43 25.76
CA LYS A 123 10.01 -6.22 26.90
C LYS A 123 11.15 -6.78 27.73
N GLY A 124 12.17 -7.36 27.10
CA GLY A 124 13.35 -7.85 27.81
C GLY A 124 14.10 -6.77 28.58
N ILE A 125 14.27 -5.58 27.98
CA ILE A 125 14.88 -4.43 28.67
C ILE A 125 14.01 -3.91 29.81
N TRP A 126 12.68 -3.89 29.63
CA TRP A 126 11.73 -3.45 30.64
C TRP A 126 11.70 -4.38 31.84
N ASP A 127 11.68 -5.69 31.59
CA ASP A 127 11.72 -6.72 32.63
C ASP A 127 13.06 -6.71 33.37
N ALA A 128 14.18 -6.49 32.66
CA ALA A 128 15.49 -6.38 33.27
C ALA A 128 15.67 -5.11 34.13
N ALA A 129 14.95 -4.03 33.82
CA ALA A 129 14.96 -2.80 34.61
C ALA A 129 14.03 -2.86 35.83
N ALA A 130 13.13 -3.85 35.92
CA ALA A 130 12.30 -4.02 37.09
C ALA A 130 13.17 -4.38 38.32
N ASN A 131 12.91 -3.72 39.44
CA ASN A 131 13.67 -3.77 40.69
C ASN A 131 15.09 -3.14 40.64
N GLU A 132 15.44 -2.42 39.57
CA GLU A 132 16.66 -1.61 39.56
C GLU A 132 16.56 -0.48 40.58
N LYS A 133 17.59 -0.36 41.42
CA LYS A 133 17.68 0.65 42.49
C LYS A 133 18.63 1.76 42.09
N MET A 134 18.25 2.98 42.38
CA MET A 134 19.01 4.18 42.05
C MET A 134 18.94 5.18 43.19
N PRO A 135 20.03 5.93 43.46
CA PRO A 135 20.04 6.89 44.55
C PRO A 135 19.12 8.09 44.28
N GLU A 136 19.07 8.57 43.04
CA GLU A 136 18.28 9.74 42.66
C GLU A 136 17.74 9.61 41.24
N LEU A 137 16.47 9.99 41.04
CA LEU A 137 15.87 10.20 39.72
C LEU A 137 15.46 11.68 39.58
N VAL A 138 16.09 12.38 38.63
CA VAL A 138 15.78 13.77 38.30
C VAL A 138 14.90 13.83 37.06
N LEU A 139 13.74 14.45 37.16
CA LEU A 139 12.83 14.69 36.05
C LEU A 139 13.18 15.98 35.29
N ARG A 140 12.71 16.07 34.04
CA ARG A 140 12.86 17.27 33.19
C ARG A 140 12.18 18.51 33.78
N ASN A 141 11.15 18.33 34.60
CA ASN A 141 10.46 19.40 35.32
C ASN A 141 11.16 19.84 36.63
N GLY A 142 12.33 19.27 36.94
CA GLY A 142 13.12 19.59 38.13
C GLY A 142 12.72 18.84 39.41
N ARG A 143 11.68 18.01 39.38
CA ARG A 143 11.34 17.13 40.51
C ARG A 143 12.42 16.07 40.69
N ARG A 144 12.74 15.76 41.94
CA ARG A 144 13.77 14.80 42.33
C ARG A 144 13.14 13.75 43.25
N TYR A 145 13.40 12.49 42.97
CA TYR A 145 13.01 11.36 43.82
C TYR A 145 14.27 10.71 44.38
N GLN A 146 14.29 10.40 45.67
CA GLN A 146 15.41 9.75 46.36
C GLN A 146 15.09 8.27 46.64
N ASP A 147 16.14 7.43 46.68
CA ASP A 147 16.05 5.99 46.94
C ASP A 147 15.04 5.28 46.03
N VAL A 148 15.17 5.54 44.73
CA VAL A 148 14.22 5.11 43.72
C VAL A 148 14.44 3.65 43.36
N THR A 149 13.40 2.84 43.49
CA THR A 149 13.32 1.48 42.96
C THR A 149 12.30 1.45 41.83
N ILE A 150 12.71 1.01 40.65
CA ILE A 150 11.80 0.84 39.51
C ILE A 150 10.92 -0.37 39.78
N LEU A 151 9.60 -0.18 39.95
CA LEU A 151 8.67 -1.30 40.13
C LEU A 151 8.36 -1.96 38.79
N ARG A 152 8.03 -1.13 37.80
CA ARG A 152 7.64 -1.61 36.46
C ARG A 152 7.82 -0.51 35.41
N VAL A 153 8.20 -0.91 34.21
CA VAL A 153 8.18 -0.07 33.02
C VAL A 153 6.87 -0.33 32.26
N THR A 154 6.08 0.71 32.04
CA THR A 154 4.82 0.64 31.29
C THR A 154 4.95 1.37 29.94
N PRO A 155 4.05 1.13 28.97
CA PRO A 155 4.05 1.89 27.71
C PRO A 155 3.90 3.40 27.88
N VAL A 156 3.36 3.86 29.01
CA VAL A 156 3.11 5.27 29.30
C VAL A 156 4.27 5.93 30.06
N GLY A 157 5.06 5.15 30.80
CA GLY A 157 6.14 5.64 31.64
C GLY A 157 6.57 4.65 32.71
N LEU A 158 7.17 5.15 33.80
CA LEU A 158 7.73 4.34 34.89
C LEU A 158 6.83 4.36 36.13
N GLU A 159 6.61 3.20 36.73
CA GLU A 159 6.10 3.07 38.09
C GLU A 159 7.30 2.89 39.01
N ILE A 160 7.49 3.82 39.94
CA ILE A 160 8.62 3.84 40.86
C ILE A 160 8.15 3.83 42.31
N SER A 161 8.96 3.23 43.18
CA SER A 161 8.88 3.37 44.63
C SER A 161 10.05 4.25 45.08
N HIS A 162 9.79 5.22 45.94
CA HIS A 162 10.78 6.15 46.49
C HIS A 162 10.53 6.34 48.00
N SER A 163 11.37 7.14 48.66
CA SER A 163 11.29 7.38 50.12
C SER A 163 9.89 7.75 50.65
N ASP A 164 9.13 8.53 49.88
CA ASP A 164 7.83 9.07 50.31
C ASP A 164 6.62 8.29 49.78
N GLY A 165 6.85 7.21 49.02
CA GLY A 165 5.78 6.34 48.51
C GLY A 165 5.97 5.89 47.07
N ASN A 166 4.85 5.67 46.38
CA ASN A 166 4.85 5.20 45.00
C ASN A 166 4.40 6.32 44.06
N ALA A 167 5.10 6.47 42.94
CA ALA A 167 4.78 7.48 41.93
C ALA A 167 4.77 6.87 40.52
N ARG A 168 3.87 7.38 39.68
CA ARG A 168 3.85 7.11 38.24
C ARG A 168 4.45 8.31 37.51
N VAL A 169 5.57 8.09 36.84
CA VAL A 169 6.29 9.12 36.07
C VAL A 169 6.02 8.90 34.58
N SER A 170 5.59 9.95 33.89
CA SER A 170 5.36 9.91 32.44
C SER A 170 6.68 9.78 31.67
N ALA A 171 6.70 9.01 30.58
CA ALA A 171 7.88 8.88 29.71
C ALA A 171 8.39 10.24 29.18
N ALA A 172 7.47 11.19 28.95
CA ALA A 172 7.79 12.53 28.45
C ALA A 172 8.51 13.41 29.49
N ASP A 173 8.34 13.13 30.79
CA ASP A 173 8.95 13.88 31.88
C ASP A 173 10.34 13.35 32.25
N LEU A 174 10.70 12.16 31.74
CA LEU A 174 12.01 11.56 31.96
C LEU A 174 13.08 12.21 31.08
N ASP A 175 14.33 12.11 31.53
CA ASP A 175 15.50 12.54 30.77
C ASP A 175 15.68 11.72 29.47
N GLY A 176 16.34 12.30 28.47
CA GLY A 176 16.55 11.68 27.16
C GLY A 176 17.23 10.32 27.23
N LYS A 177 18.11 10.11 28.22
CA LYS A 177 18.78 8.82 28.46
C LYS A 177 17.78 7.68 28.74
N TRP A 178 16.73 7.97 29.48
CA TRP A 178 15.68 6.99 29.79
C TRP A 178 14.79 6.72 28.57
N GLN A 179 14.49 7.78 27.81
CA GLN A 179 13.73 7.66 26.57
C GLN A 179 14.46 6.81 25.53
N GLU A 180 15.77 6.99 25.39
CA GLU A 180 16.63 6.19 24.53
C GLU A 180 16.74 4.74 25.02
N ARG A 181 16.95 4.54 26.33
CA ARG A 181 17.06 3.20 26.92
C ARG A 181 15.80 2.36 26.73
N PHE A 182 14.62 2.93 26.98
CA PHE A 182 13.36 2.19 26.96
C PHE A 182 12.59 2.27 25.64
N GLN A 183 12.98 3.18 24.74
CA GLN A 183 12.45 3.33 23.39
C GLN A 183 10.91 3.38 23.34
N TRP A 184 10.29 4.23 24.16
CA TRP A 184 8.84 4.44 24.11
C TRP A 184 8.40 4.95 22.74
N LYS A 185 7.24 4.47 22.28
CA LYS A 185 6.58 4.99 21.08
C LYS A 185 5.46 5.93 21.48
N ASP A 186 5.45 7.11 20.89
CA ASP A 186 4.41 8.10 21.17
C ASP A 186 3.02 7.61 20.76
N ASP A 187 2.91 6.89 19.64
CA ASP A 187 1.63 6.34 19.18
C ASP A 187 1.04 5.34 20.18
N GLU A 188 1.85 4.37 20.62
CA GLU A 188 1.43 3.38 21.63
C GLU A 188 1.04 4.08 22.95
N ARG A 189 1.82 5.08 23.38
CA ARG A 189 1.54 5.86 24.59
C ARG A 189 0.20 6.59 24.49
N LEU A 190 -0.06 7.26 23.37
CA LEU A 190 -1.31 7.99 23.13
C LEU A 190 -2.51 7.05 23.09
N GLU A 191 -2.37 5.88 22.47
CA GLU A 191 -3.43 4.87 22.47
C GLU A 191 -3.75 4.35 23.87
N VAL A 192 -2.73 4.02 24.67
CA VAL A 192 -2.95 3.56 26.05
C VAL A 192 -3.59 4.65 26.90
N LEU A 193 -3.11 5.90 26.79
CA LEU A 193 -3.71 7.03 27.50
C LEU A 193 -5.17 7.27 27.09
N LYS A 194 -5.49 7.10 25.81
CA LYS A 194 -6.87 7.19 25.30
C LYS A 194 -7.74 6.08 25.89
N ARG A 195 -7.28 4.83 25.89
CA ARG A 195 -8.01 3.70 26.50
C ARG A 195 -8.20 3.87 28.00
N GLU A 196 -7.18 4.34 28.73
CA GLU A 196 -7.28 4.65 30.16
C GLU A 196 -8.34 5.74 30.41
N ARG A 197 -8.36 6.80 29.59
CA ARG A 197 -9.37 7.86 29.69
C ARG A 197 -10.79 7.35 29.39
N GLU A 198 -10.95 6.54 28.35
CA GLU A 198 -12.24 5.94 27.99
C GLU A 198 -12.73 5.00 29.10
N ALA A 199 -11.85 4.18 29.68
CA ALA A 199 -12.18 3.31 30.81
C ALA A 199 -12.63 4.11 32.04
N LEU A 200 -11.96 5.23 32.34
CA LEU A 200 -12.36 6.13 33.41
C LEU A 200 -13.71 6.80 33.14
N GLN A 201 -13.98 7.21 31.90
CA GLN A 201 -15.28 7.77 31.52
C GLN A 201 -16.40 6.71 31.59
N GLN A 202 -16.13 5.49 31.14
CA GLN A 202 -17.08 4.38 31.27
C GLN A 202 -17.35 4.03 32.73
N ALA A 203 -16.33 4.01 33.59
CA ALA A 203 -16.51 3.79 35.03
C ALA A 203 -17.32 4.93 35.68
N ALA A 204 -17.13 6.18 35.25
CA ALA A 204 -17.90 7.33 35.74
C ALA A 204 -19.36 7.30 35.25
N ASN A 205 -19.60 6.80 34.04
CA ASN A 205 -20.92 6.71 33.42
C ASN A 205 -21.64 5.39 33.69
N ALA A 206 -20.94 4.40 34.26
CA ALA A 206 -21.54 3.12 34.61
C ALA A 206 -22.68 3.40 35.59
N PRO A 207 -23.92 2.99 35.28
CA PRO A 207 -25.02 3.14 36.21
C PRO A 207 -24.61 2.45 37.50
N VAL A 208 -24.56 3.23 38.59
CA VAL A 208 -24.36 2.70 39.94
C VAL A 208 -25.34 1.54 40.06
N PRO A 209 -24.87 0.29 40.29
CA PRO A 209 -25.75 -0.85 40.35
C PRO A 209 -26.88 -0.49 41.31
N PRO A 210 -28.15 -0.75 40.97
CA PRO A 210 -29.24 -0.49 41.88
C PRO A 210 -28.87 -1.18 43.18
N VAL A 211 -28.64 -0.37 44.22
CA VAL A 211 -28.50 -0.89 45.59
C VAL A 211 -29.69 -1.82 45.75
N PRO A 212 -29.49 -3.12 46.01
CA PRO A 212 -30.59 -4.07 46.02
C PRO A 212 -31.64 -3.52 46.98
N SER A 213 -32.76 -3.04 46.41
CA SER A 213 -34.00 -2.78 47.14
C SER A 213 -34.56 -4.13 47.54
N GLY A 214 -33.83 -4.83 48.40
CA GLY A 214 -34.33 -5.95 49.13
C GLY A 214 -35.38 -5.39 50.06
N ASN A 215 -36.65 -5.69 49.75
CA ASN A 215 -37.60 -6.10 50.77
C ASN A 215 -36.96 -7.28 51.53
N LEU A 216 -36.00 -6.98 52.39
CA LEU A 216 -35.58 -7.86 53.45
C LEU A 216 -36.73 -7.80 54.45
N ALA A 217 -37.40 -8.94 54.60
CA ALA A 217 -38.26 -9.22 55.73
C ALA A 217 -37.62 -8.67 57.02
N PRO A 218 -38.40 -8.14 57.97
CA PRO A 218 -37.88 -7.50 59.17
C PRO A 218 -36.96 -8.47 59.90
N ALA A 219 -35.65 -8.27 59.71
CA ALA A 219 -34.63 -8.95 60.48
C ALA A 219 -34.71 -8.40 61.91
N PRO A 220 -34.51 -9.26 62.92
CA PRO A 220 -34.72 -8.92 64.32
C PRO A 220 -33.86 -7.71 64.71
N ALA A 221 -34.49 -6.81 65.47
CA ALA A 221 -33.93 -5.57 65.94
C ALA A 221 -32.59 -5.78 66.67
N GLY A 222 -31.63 -4.90 66.36
CA GLY A 222 -30.55 -4.56 67.28
C GLY A 222 -29.19 -5.16 66.94
N SER A 223 -28.55 -4.67 65.88
CA SER A 223 -27.08 -4.64 65.86
C SER A 223 -26.62 -3.19 65.67
N SER A 224 -25.73 -2.73 66.55
CA SER A 224 -25.08 -1.41 66.49
C SER A 224 -24.49 -1.08 65.12
N ASN A 225 -24.15 -2.11 64.34
CA ASN A 225 -23.58 -2.02 63.01
C ASN A 225 -24.51 -1.37 61.98
N ASP A 226 -25.84 -1.44 62.17
CA ASP A 226 -26.78 -0.85 61.21
C ASP A 226 -26.90 0.67 61.37
N LEU A 227 -26.79 1.17 62.62
CA LEU A 227 -26.76 2.60 62.89
C LEU A 227 -25.48 3.23 62.30
N ASP A 228 -24.33 2.57 62.50
CA ASP A 228 -23.04 3.02 61.95
C ASP A 228 -23.07 3.07 60.42
N ARG A 229 -23.67 2.06 59.77
CA ARG A 229 -23.84 2.03 58.30
C ARG A 229 -24.71 3.18 57.81
N LEU A 230 -25.85 3.43 58.46
CA LEU A 230 -26.75 4.53 58.10
C LEU A 230 -26.07 5.89 58.32
N GLN A 231 -25.21 6.01 59.34
CA GLN A 231 -24.47 7.24 59.62
C GLN A 231 -23.36 7.49 58.58
N ILE A 232 -22.65 6.44 58.15
CA ILE A 232 -21.69 6.52 57.04
C ILE A 232 -22.40 6.92 55.74
N GLU A 233 -23.55 6.31 55.44
CA GLU A 233 -24.35 6.62 54.24
C GLU A 233 -24.82 8.08 54.25
N PHE A 234 -25.36 8.56 55.38
CA PHE A 234 -25.77 9.96 55.54
C PHE A 234 -24.60 10.93 55.36
N ASN A 235 -23.45 10.64 55.98
CA ASN A 235 -22.25 11.48 55.85
C ASN A 235 -21.74 11.53 54.40
N ALA A 236 -21.78 10.41 53.67
CA ALA A 236 -21.39 10.35 52.26
C ALA A 236 -22.32 11.20 51.38
N TRP A 237 -23.65 11.13 51.58
CA TRP A 237 -24.60 11.97 50.86
C TRP A 237 -24.47 13.45 51.21
N ASN A 238 -24.23 13.78 52.48
CA ASN A 238 -24.01 15.15 52.92
C ASN A 238 -22.75 15.76 52.28
N ALA A 239 -21.65 15.00 52.24
CA ALA A 239 -20.41 15.42 51.55
C ALA A 239 -20.65 15.63 50.05
N LYS A 240 -21.44 14.77 49.39
CA LYS A 240 -21.81 14.91 47.99
C LYS A 240 -22.67 16.16 47.72
N VAL A 241 -23.64 16.45 48.58
CA VAL A 241 -24.46 17.68 48.49
C VAL A 241 -23.57 18.92 48.61
N ALA A 242 -22.62 18.93 49.56
CA ALA A 242 -21.68 20.03 49.72
C ALA A 242 -20.81 20.24 48.47
N ALA A 243 -20.26 19.16 47.91
CA ALA A 243 -19.46 19.21 46.70
C ALA A 243 -20.25 19.74 45.48
N LEU A 244 -21.48 19.26 45.28
CA LEU A 244 -22.34 19.71 44.19
C LEU A 244 -22.74 21.18 44.33
N ARG A 245 -23.00 21.66 45.56
CA ARG A 245 -23.25 23.09 45.82
C ARG A 245 -22.04 23.94 45.43
N ALA A 246 -20.83 23.56 45.88
CA ALA A 246 -19.60 24.29 45.56
C ALA A 246 -19.36 24.36 44.04
N GLN A 247 -19.55 23.25 43.31
CA GLN A 247 -19.40 23.22 41.85
C GLN A 247 -20.45 24.08 41.13
N ARG A 248 -21.70 24.06 41.61
CA ARG A 248 -22.78 24.88 41.05
C ARG A 248 -22.49 26.36 41.25
N ASP A 249 -22.08 26.75 42.45
CA ASP A 249 -21.79 28.15 42.79
C ASP A 249 -20.58 28.67 41.99
N GLU A 250 -19.56 27.83 41.79
CA GLU A 250 -18.46 28.14 40.87
C GLU A 250 -18.97 28.36 39.44
N ALA A 251 -19.83 27.46 38.93
CA ALA A 251 -20.37 27.57 37.58
C ALA A 251 -21.22 28.85 37.40
N LEU A 252 -22.04 29.21 38.40
CA LEU A 252 -22.84 30.44 38.41
C LEU A 252 -21.98 31.71 38.47
N SER A 253 -20.91 31.69 39.28
CA SER A 253 -19.98 32.82 39.37
C SER A 253 -19.30 33.11 38.02
N ARG A 254 -18.97 32.05 37.27
CA ARG A 254 -18.31 32.16 35.97
C ARG A 254 -19.29 32.49 34.84
N SER A 255 -20.55 32.05 34.92
CA SER A 255 -21.56 32.37 33.89
C SER A 255 -21.90 33.86 33.81
N ASN A 256 -21.75 34.60 34.93
CA ASN A 256 -22.04 36.04 34.96
C ASN A 256 -20.92 36.90 34.35
N GLY A 257 -19.71 36.36 34.17
CA GLY A 257 -18.54 37.11 33.68
C GLY A 257 -18.09 36.75 32.27
N SER A 258 -18.48 35.59 31.73
CA SER A 258 -18.02 35.11 30.42
C SER A 258 -18.93 34.01 29.86
N SER A 259 -19.32 34.13 28.59
CA SER A 259 -20.04 33.09 27.84
C SER A 259 -19.13 31.95 27.35
N GLN A 260 -17.85 31.94 27.73
CA GLN A 260 -16.90 30.91 27.32
C GLN A 260 -17.15 29.58 28.04
N SER A 261 -17.07 28.47 27.31
CA SER A 261 -17.18 27.13 27.89
C SER A 261 -16.00 26.83 28.85
N PRO A 262 -16.19 25.95 29.85
CA PRO A 262 -15.09 25.45 30.65
C PRO A 262 -14.03 24.77 29.76
N PRO A 263 -12.75 24.88 30.12
CA PRO A 263 -11.68 24.24 29.35
C PRO A 263 -11.91 22.73 29.24
N GLY A 264 -11.98 22.24 27.99
CA GLY A 264 -12.15 20.82 27.69
C GLY A 264 -13.60 20.32 27.58
N THR A 265 -14.61 21.19 27.70
CA THR A 265 -16.02 20.80 27.53
C THR A 265 -16.73 21.76 26.57
N LEU A 266 -17.61 21.22 25.70
CA LEU A 266 -18.44 22.03 24.80
C LEU A 266 -19.68 22.64 25.51
N GLU A 267 -19.94 22.25 26.76
CA GLU A 267 -21.05 22.76 27.57
C GLU A 267 -20.76 24.20 28.03
N THR A 268 -21.73 25.12 27.94
CA THR A 268 -21.57 26.48 28.49
C THR A 268 -21.66 26.47 30.02
N TRP A 269 -21.07 27.46 30.71
CA TRP A 269 -21.20 27.55 32.19
C TRP A 269 -22.65 27.59 32.67
N ALA A 270 -23.54 28.25 31.90
CA ALA A 270 -24.96 28.28 32.20
C ALA A 270 -25.61 26.88 32.10
N ALA A 271 -25.36 26.13 31.02
CA ALA A 271 -25.86 24.77 30.87
C ALA A 271 -25.34 23.85 31.98
N ARG A 272 -24.05 23.97 32.33
CA ARG A 272 -23.44 23.22 33.43
C ARG A 272 -24.09 23.54 34.77
N ALA A 273 -24.39 24.81 35.06
CA ALA A 273 -25.07 25.20 36.29
C ALA A 273 -26.50 24.60 36.37
N THR A 274 -27.24 24.60 35.26
CA THR A 274 -28.57 23.96 35.19
C THR A 274 -28.48 22.46 35.45
N ARG A 275 -27.54 21.76 34.81
CA ARG A 275 -27.32 20.32 35.03
C ARG A 275 -26.95 20.01 36.48
N LEU A 276 -26.01 20.77 37.05
CA LEU A 276 -25.59 20.62 38.45
C LEU A 276 -26.73 20.88 39.43
N SER A 277 -27.67 21.77 39.09
CA SER A 277 -28.86 22.03 39.91
C SER A 277 -29.78 20.81 39.97
N GLY A 278 -30.04 20.15 38.83
CA GLY A 278 -30.83 18.91 38.80
C GLY A 278 -30.14 17.70 39.46
N GLU A 279 -28.81 17.66 39.49
CA GLU A 279 -28.05 16.68 40.27
C GLU A 279 -28.09 16.97 41.77
N LEU A 280 -27.99 18.25 42.14
CA LEU A 280 -28.08 18.70 43.53
C LEU A 280 -29.45 18.37 44.14
N ASP A 281 -30.55 18.62 43.42
CA ASP A 281 -31.90 18.32 43.91
C ASP A 281 -32.07 16.82 44.20
N ARG A 282 -31.58 15.95 43.31
CA ARG A 282 -31.57 14.50 43.53
C ARG A 282 -30.73 14.11 44.74
N ALA A 283 -29.53 14.68 44.88
CA ALA A 283 -28.65 14.39 46.02
C ALA A 283 -29.27 14.85 47.36
N VAL A 284 -29.96 15.98 47.38
CA VAL A 284 -30.70 16.47 48.55
C VAL A 284 -31.82 15.49 48.93
N GLN A 285 -32.60 15.01 47.96
CA GLN A 285 -33.65 14.01 48.22
C GLN A 285 -33.08 12.72 48.83
N TYR A 286 -31.97 12.21 48.31
CA TYR A 286 -31.31 11.03 48.88
C TYR A 286 -30.76 11.28 50.29
N CYS A 287 -30.19 12.45 50.53
CA CYS A 287 -29.72 12.86 51.85
C CYS A 287 -30.87 12.90 52.87
N GLU A 288 -32.04 13.44 52.48
CA GLU A 288 -33.25 13.43 53.32
C GLU A 288 -33.78 12.01 53.59
N GLN A 289 -33.76 11.13 52.59
CA GLN A 289 -34.16 9.73 52.78
C GLN A 289 -33.22 9.00 53.75
N ALA A 290 -31.90 9.17 53.60
CA ALA A 290 -30.90 8.62 54.51
C ALA A 290 -31.10 9.15 55.94
N ARG A 291 -31.36 10.46 56.08
CA ARG A 291 -31.69 11.08 57.37
C ARG A 291 -32.93 10.47 58.02
N ARG A 292 -34.02 10.28 57.27
CA ARG A 292 -35.25 9.65 57.79
C ARG A 292 -35.01 8.21 58.25
N ARG A 293 -34.17 7.45 57.52
CA ARG A 293 -33.77 6.09 57.93
C ARG A 293 -33.00 6.11 59.24
N LEU A 294 -32.04 7.04 59.38
CA LEU A 294 -31.28 7.24 60.62
C LEU A 294 -32.19 7.61 61.80
N GLU A 295 -33.12 8.55 61.59
CA GLU A 295 -34.09 8.98 62.61
C GLU A 295 -35.04 7.84 63.03
N ASN A 296 -35.49 7.02 62.09
CA ASN A 296 -36.35 5.87 62.37
C ASN A 296 -35.59 4.75 63.11
N ALA A 297 -34.32 4.52 62.77
CA ALA A 297 -33.47 3.53 63.45
C ALA A 297 -33.13 3.95 64.90
N GLY A 298 -33.06 5.25 65.18
CA GLY A 298 -32.79 5.79 66.52
C GLY A 298 -34.01 5.87 67.45
N ARG A 299 -35.24 5.69 66.95
CA ARG A 299 -36.44 5.70 67.80
C ARG A 299 -36.64 4.33 68.46
N PRO A 300 -36.72 4.25 69.80
CA PRO A 300 -37.09 3.00 70.47
C PRO A 300 -38.50 2.59 70.02
N GLN A 301 -38.67 1.35 69.56
CA GLN A 301 -40.00 0.86 69.17
C GLN A 301 -40.90 0.78 70.43
N PRO A 302 -42.16 1.27 70.36
CA PRO A 302 -43.10 1.09 71.45
C PRO A 302 -43.35 -0.40 71.64
N VAL A 303 -43.00 -0.91 72.81
CA VAL A 303 -43.33 -2.27 73.23
C VAL A 303 -44.83 -2.27 73.54
N TYR A 304 -45.63 -2.86 72.65
CA TYR A 304 -47.06 -3.12 72.86
C TYR A 304 -47.27 -4.47 73.54
#